data_AF-A0A162Q6R2-F1
#
_entry.id   AF-A0A162Q6R2-F1
#
_cell.length_a   1.000
_cell.length_b   1.000
_cell.length_c   1.000
_cell.angle_alpha   90.00
_cell.angle_beta   90.00
_cell.angle_gamma   90.00
#
_symmetry.space_group_name_H-M   'P 1'
#
loop_
_entity.id
_entity.type
_entity.pdbx_description
1 polymer ?
#
loop_
_entity_poly.entity_id
_entity_poly.type
_entity_poly.pdbx_seq_one_letter_code
_entity_poly.pdbx_strand_id
1 'polypeptide(L)' 'MAHNQAHELENPLEKDFKHNWVNSSSFLFYLQVFCILAFVLGGCFGLYSNRYKGKGKVTVPESTQYTPKYK' A
#
# COMPACT_ATOMS: atom_id res chain seq x y z
N MET A 1 55.12 -15.39 9.04
CA MET A 1 54.46 -14.45 8.12
C MET A 1 53.33 -15.17 7.37
N ALA A 2 52.17 -15.34 8.00
CA ALA A 2 50.93 -15.77 7.34
C ALA A 2 49.73 -15.56 8.29
N HIS A 3 49.64 -14.37 8.90
CA HIS A 3 48.35 -13.82 9.33
C HIS A 3 47.86 -12.98 8.14
N ASN A 4 46.58 -13.09 7.76
CA ASN A 4 45.90 -12.38 6.66
C ASN A 4 45.85 -13.09 5.29
N GLN A 5 45.09 -14.18 5.21
CA GLN A 5 44.25 -14.43 4.03
C GLN A 5 42.80 -14.49 4.55
N ALA A 6 42.21 -13.35 4.91
CA ALA A 6 41.16 -12.72 4.09
C ALA A 6 40.09 -13.79 3.68
N HIS A 7 39.05 -14.03 4.49
CA HIS A 7 37.80 -13.26 4.44
C HIS A 7 37.19 -13.10 3.03
N GLU A 8 37.38 -14.06 2.11
CA GLU A 8 36.94 -13.89 0.71
C GLU A 8 36.45 -15.18 0.03
N LEU A 9 35.87 -16.10 0.79
CA LEU A 9 34.86 -16.99 0.23
C LEU A 9 33.58 -16.67 1.01
N GLU A 10 32.89 -15.64 0.54
CA GLU A 10 31.51 -15.34 0.92
C GLU A 10 30.74 -16.65 0.82
N ASN A 11 30.54 -17.34 1.95
CA ASN A 11 29.90 -18.64 1.96
C ASN A 11 28.49 -18.42 1.40
N PRO A 12 28.14 -18.97 0.21
CA PRO A 12 26.84 -18.69 -0.40
C PRO A 12 25.67 -19.16 0.49
N LEU A 13 25.96 -20.04 1.45
CA LEU A 13 25.07 -20.49 2.51
C LEU A 13 24.64 -19.38 3.48
N GLU A 14 25.48 -18.38 3.77
CA GLU A 14 25.14 -17.30 4.71
C GLU A 14 24.17 -16.28 4.09
N LYS A 15 24.17 -16.21 2.76
CA LYS A 15 23.24 -15.42 1.94
C LYS A 15 21.90 -16.14 1.73
N ASP A 16 21.84 -17.41 2.12
CA ASP A 16 20.69 -18.26 1.92
C ASP A 16 19.67 -18.02 3.04
N PHE A 17 18.43 -17.66 2.67
CA PHE A 17 17.36 -17.30 3.60
C PHE A 17 17.04 -18.39 4.62
N LYS A 18 17.42 -19.63 4.31
CA LYS A 18 17.22 -20.82 5.16
C LYS A 18 18.26 -20.91 6.30
N HIS A 19 19.46 -20.38 6.11
CA HIS A 19 20.54 -20.45 7.11
C HIS A 19 20.57 -19.23 8.02
N ASN A 20 20.22 -18.04 7.51
CA ASN A 20 20.22 -16.80 8.27
C ASN A 20 18.79 -16.31 8.60
N TRP A 21 18.09 -17.07 9.44
CA TRP A 21 16.68 -16.83 9.76
C TRP A 21 16.42 -15.51 10.50
N VAL A 22 17.39 -15.06 11.31
CA VAL A 22 17.30 -13.83 12.11
C VAL A 22 17.48 -12.57 11.25
N ASN A 23 18.41 -12.60 10.31
CA ASN A 23 18.61 -11.45 9.41
C ASN A 23 17.50 -11.40 8.34
N SER A 24 17.02 -12.56 7.90
CA SER A 24 15.85 -12.71 7.03
C SER A 24 14.56 -12.16 7.65
N SER A 25 14.30 -12.42 8.93
CA SER A 25 13.04 -12.01 9.58
C SER A 25 12.90 -10.48 9.69
N SER A 26 13.99 -9.77 9.94
CA SER A 26 13.99 -8.30 9.98
C SER A 26 13.64 -7.70 8.62
N PHE A 27 14.21 -8.25 7.53
CA PHE A 27 13.88 -7.83 6.17
C PHE A 27 12.40 -8.04 5.84
N LEU A 28 11.86 -9.23 6.14
CA LEU A 28 10.45 -9.54 5.91
C LEU A 28 9.50 -8.66 6.73
N PHE A 29 9.89 -8.30 7.96
CA PHE A 29 9.15 -7.36 8.79
C PHE A 29 9.05 -5.97 8.13
N TYR A 30 10.17 -5.41 7.67
CA TYR A 30 10.16 -4.12 6.98
C TYR A 30 9.37 -4.16 5.67
N LEU A 31 9.50 -5.24 4.89
CA LEU A 31 8.73 -5.43 3.66
C LEU A 31 7.22 -5.50 3.95
N GLN A 32 6.82 -6.24 4.98
CA GLN A 32 5.42 -6.34 5.40
C GLN A 32 4.86 -4.98 5.85
N VAL A 33 5.58 -4.25 6.70
CA VAL A 33 5.19 -2.91 7.14
C VAL A 33 5.06 -1.96 5.95
N PHE A 34 6.00 -2.02 5.00
CA PHE A 34 5.94 -1.24 3.77
C PHE A 34 4.70 -1.57 2.92
N CYS A 35 4.39 -2.86 2.73
CA CYS A 35 3.19 -3.27 1.99
C CYS A 35 1.90 -2.78 2.66
N ILE A 36 1.79 -2.87 3.98
CA ILE A 36 0.64 -2.36 4.73
C ILE A 36 0.53 -0.85 4.57
N LEU A 37 1.64 -0.12 4.72
CA LEU A 37 1.67 1.33 4.58
C LEU A 37 1.24 1.76 3.17
N ALA A 38 1.78 1.10 2.13
CA ALA A 38 1.42 1.35 0.74
C ALA A 38 -0.07 1.06 0.48
N PHE A 39 -0.61 -0.02 1.06
CA PHE A 39 -2.03 -0.36 0.93
C PHE A 39 -2.94 0.68 1.60
N VAL A 40 -2.61 1.12 2.82
CA VAL A 40 -3.39 2.13 3.54
C VAL A 40 -3.35 3.46 2.78
N LEU A 41 -2.17 3.93 2.39
CA LEU A 41 -2.03 5.19 1.67
C LEU A 41 -2.71 5.14 0.29
N GLY A 42 -2.54 4.04 -0.44
CA GLY A 42 -3.21 3.81 -1.71
C GLY A 42 -4.73 3.74 -1.56
N GLY A 43 -5.23 3.06 -0.53
CA GLY A 43 -6.65 2.98 -0.20
C GLY A 43 -7.26 4.33 0.18
N CYS A 44 -6.57 5.10 1.04
CA CYS A 44 -6.99 6.46 1.40
C CYS A 44 -7.00 7.40 0.19
N PHE A 45 -6.00 7.33 -0.68
CA PHE A 45 -5.94 8.15 -1.89
C PHE A 45 -7.02 7.76 -2.91
N GLY A 46 -7.26 6.46 -3.10
CA GLY A 46 -8.33 5.93 -3.93
C GLY A 46 -9.71 6.39 -3.45
N LEU A 47 -9.95 6.37 -2.14
CA LEU A 47 -11.20 6.84 -1.56
C LEU A 47 -11.35 8.36 -1.68
N TYR A 48 -10.27 9.12 -1.46
CA TYR A 48 -10.29 10.58 -1.60
C TYR A 48 -10.61 11.03 -3.02
N SER A 49 -10.00 10.40 -4.03
CA SER A 49 -10.21 10.72 -5.44
C SER A 49 -11.60 10.32 -5.95
N ASN A 50 -12.13 9.20 -5.47
CA ASN A 50 -13.48 8.69 -5.79
C ASN A 50 -14.56 9.20 -4.83
N ARG A 51 -14.26 10.23 -4.04
CA ARG A 51 -15.27 10.84 -3.16
C ARG A 51 -16.48 11.29 -3.98
N TYR A 52 -17.66 11.21 -3.37
CA TYR A 52 -18.89 11.68 -3.98
C TYR A 52 -18.76 13.15 -4.39
N LYS A 53 -18.72 13.41 -5.70
CA LYS A 53 -18.46 14.76 -6.27
C LYS A 53 -19.69 15.68 -6.24
N GLY A 54 -20.80 15.22 -5.67
CA GLY A 54 -22.06 15.95 -5.58
C GLY A 54 -23.15 15.33 -6.45
N LYS A 55 -24.37 15.84 -6.28
CA LYS A 55 -25.50 15.45 -7.12
C LYS A 55 -25.25 16.07 -8.49
N GLY A 56 -25.04 15.24 -9.52
CA GLY A 56 -25.06 15.71 -10.91
C GLY A 56 -26.35 16.50 -11.16
N LYS A 57 -26.38 17.34 -12.19
CA LYS A 57 -27.60 18.07 -12.59
C LYS A 57 -28.64 17.07 -13.10
N VAL A 58 -29.27 16.34 -12.18
CA VAL A 58 -30.36 15.42 -12.45
C VAL A 58 -31.58 16.30 -12.62
N THR A 59 -32.20 16.22 -13.80
CA THR A 59 -33.49 16.84 -14.06
C THR A 59 -34.52 16.15 -13.19
N VAL A 60 -34.78 16.72 -12.01
CA VAL A 60 -35.81 16.24 -11.11
C VAL A 60 -37.16 16.54 -11.77
N PRO A 61 -38.06 15.55 -11.95
CA PRO A 61 -39.38 15.79 -12.49
C PRO A 61 -40.15 16.78 -11.61
N GLU A 62 -40.80 17.78 -12.20
CA GLU A 62 -41.52 18.83 -11.45
C GLU A 62 -42.64 18.26 -10.56
N SER A 63 -43.16 17.07 -10.84
CA SER A 63 -44.14 16.37 -9.99
C SER A 63 -43.61 15.92 -8.63
N THR A 64 -42.28 15.84 -8.47
CA THR A 64 -41.62 15.46 -7.21
C THR A 64 -41.22 16.69 -6.38
N GLN A 65 -41.46 17.89 -6.91
CA GLN A 65 -41.15 19.13 -6.23
C GLN A 65 -42.21 19.41 -5.16
N TYR A 66 -41.77 19.68 -3.93
CA TYR A 66 -42.66 19.90 -2.78
C TYR A 66 -43.65 21.05 -3.01
N THR A 67 -43.23 22.06 -3.77
CA THR A 67 -44.08 23.16 -4.20
C THR A 67 -44.69 22.87 -5.57
N PRO A 68 -46.01 22.67 -5.67
CA PRO A 68 -46.66 22.47 -6.96
C PRO A 68 -46.59 23.75 -7.79
N LYS A 69 -46.28 23.62 -9.09
CA LYS A 69 -46.42 24.70 -10.06
C LYS A 69 -47.71 24.50 -10.85
N TYR A 70 -48.53 25.54 -10.93
CA TYR A 70 -49.74 25.58 -11.74
C TYR A 70 -49.46 26.35 -13.05
N LYS A 71 -50.11 25.94 -14.15
CA LYS A 71 -50.04 26.62 -15.46
C LYS A 71 -50.91 27.86 -15.48
#